data_AF-A0A9W7W857-F1
#
_entry.id   AF-A0A9W7W857-F1
#
_cell.length_a   1.000
_cell.length_b   1.000
_cell.length_c   1.000
_cell.angle_alpha   90.00
_cell.angle_beta   90.00
_cell.angle_gamma   90.00
#
_symmetry.space_group_name_H-M   'P 1'
#
loop_
_entity.id
_entity.type
_entity.pdbx_description
1 polymer ?
#
loop_
_entity_poly.entity_id
_entity_poly.type
_entity_poly.pdbx_seq_one_letter_code
_entity_poly.pdbx_strand_id
1 'polypeptide(L)' 'MRFVGATVIFSLVLQTMSAQLEDWQTAKSIYEFTATDIDGNEVSLEKYRGNVVIITNVASK' A
#
# COMPACT_ATOMS: atom_id res chain seq x y z
N MET A 1 -14.49 25.21 31.50
CA MET A 1 -14.98 24.26 30.48
C MET A 1 -14.55 24.64 29.04
N ARG A 2 -13.33 25.16 28.83
CA ARG A 2 -12.85 25.60 27.48
C ARG A 2 -11.62 24.86 26.96
N PHE A 3 -11.04 23.95 27.76
CA PHE A 3 -9.81 23.22 27.40
C PHE A 3 -10.03 21.73 27.06
N VAL A 4 -11.21 21.17 27.36
CA VAL A 4 -11.51 19.76 27.05
C VAL A 4 -11.76 19.55 25.55
N GLY A 5 -12.33 20.54 24.86
CA GLY A 5 -12.65 20.43 23.43
C GLY A 5 -11.42 20.27 22.53
N ALA A 6 -10.33 20.99 22.82
CA ALA A 6 -9.11 20.92 22.00
C ALA A 6 -8.39 19.57 22.12
N THR A 7 -8.32 18.99 23.32
CA THR A 7 -7.66 17.70 23.56
C THR A 7 -8.45 16.53 22.96
N VAL A 8 -9.79 16.60 22.97
CA VAL A 8 -10.64 15.58 22.33
C VAL A 8 -10.48 15.61 20.81
N ILE A 9 -10.49 16.80 20.18
CA ILE A 9 -10.29 16.95 18.73
C ILE A 9 -8.89 16.46 18.33
N PHE A 10 -7.85 16.84 19.09
CA PHE A 10 -6.48 16.40 18.82
C PHE A 10 -6.31 14.87 18.92
N SER A 11 -6.98 14.26 19.91
CA SER A 11 -6.95 12.80 20.07
C SER A 11 -7.69 12.07 18.94
N LEU A 12 -8.80 12.63 18.44
CA LEU A 12 -9.54 12.07 17.30
C LEU A 12 -8.70 12.11 16.00
N VAL A 13 -8.01 13.23 15.74
CA VAL A 13 -7.15 13.40 14.55
C VAL A 13 -5.98 12.42 14.58
N LEU A 14 -5.38 12.19 15.76
CA LEU A 14 -4.27 11.24 15.90
C LEU A 14 -4.70 9.78 15.63
N GLN A 15 -5.92 9.40 16.05
CA GLN A 15 -6.47 8.06 15.80
C GLN A 15 -6.80 7.82 14.32
N THR A 16 -7.18 8.85 13.56
CA THR A 16 -7.44 8.70 12.11
C THR A 16 -6.18 8.43 11.29
N MET A 17 -4.99 8.83 11.77
CA MET A 17 -3.72 8.62 11.07
C MET A 17 -3.06 7.27 11.36
N SER A 18 -3.56 6.50 12.33
CA SER A 18 -3.04 5.17 12.65
C SER A 18 -3.78 4.04 11.93
N ALA A 19 -4.81 4.36 11.15
CA ALA A 19 -5.70 3.41 10.50
C ALA A 19 -5.68 3.49 8.97
N GLN A 20 -4.64 4.08 8.36
CA GLN A 20 -4.36 3.80 6.96
C GLN A 20 -4.00 2.33 6.83
N LEU A 21 -4.94 1.51 6.36
CA LEU A 21 -4.65 0.17 5.86
C LEU A 21 -3.57 0.31 4.79
N GLU A 22 -2.55 -0.55 4.84
CA GLU A 22 -1.49 -0.51 3.85
C GLU A 22 -2.09 -0.78 2.46
N ASP A 23 -1.71 0.00 1.45
CA ASP A 23 -2.38 0.00 0.14
C ASP A 23 -2.50 -1.42 -0.45
N TRP A 24 -1.48 -2.26 -0.24
CA TRP A 24 -1.46 -3.67 -0.69
C TRP A 24 -2.54 -4.55 -0.03
N GLN A 25 -2.98 -4.24 1.20
CA GLN A 25 -4.02 -5.00 1.91
C GLN A 25 -5.39 -4.80 1.27
N THR A 26 -5.60 -3.67 0.60
CA THR A 26 -6.88 -3.32 -0.05
C THR A 26 -6.89 -3.60 -1.55
N ALA A 27 -5.72 -3.88 -2.14
CA ALA A 27 -5.55 -4.11 -3.56
C ALA A 27 -6.45 -5.24 -4.09
N LYS A 28 -7.07 -5.04 -5.25
CA LYS A 28 -8.00 -6.00 -5.87
C LYS A 28 -7.37 -6.78 -7.02
N SER A 29 -6.25 -6.30 -7.54
CA SER A 29 -5.53 -6.92 -8.64
C SER A 29 -4.03 -6.78 -8.48
N ILE A 30 -3.29 -7.69 -9.11
CA ILE A 30 -1.83 -7.58 -9.25
C ILE A 30 -1.41 -6.30 -9.98
N TYR A 31 -2.30 -5.70 -10.78
CA TYR A 31 -1.99 -4.51 -11.57
C TYR A 31 -1.89 -3.22 -10.75
N GLU A 32 -2.35 -3.25 -9.49
CA GLU A 32 -2.23 -2.13 -8.55
C GLU A 32 -0.85 -2.07 -7.87
N PHE A 33 0.04 -3.00 -8.19
CA PHE A 33 1.37 -3.10 -7.60
C PHE A 33 2.46 -2.58 -8.55
N THR A 34 3.52 -2.08 -7.94
CA THR A 34 4.83 -1.86 -8.57
C THR A 34 5.84 -2.88 -8.04
N ALA A 35 6.87 -3.15 -8.84
CA ALA A 35 8.00 -3.99 -8.45
C ALA A 35 9.30 -3.37 -8.94
N THR A 36 10.37 -3.52 -8.16
CA THR A 36 11.72 -3.18 -8.60
C THR A 36 12.24 -4.28 -9.53
N ASP A 37 12.65 -3.91 -10.74
CA ASP A 37 13.29 -4.85 -11.66
C ASP A 37 14.78 -5.08 -11.31
N ILE A 38 15.43 -5.97 -12.06
CA ILE A 38 16.85 -6.34 -11.84
C ILE A 38 17.83 -5.20 -12.09
N ASP A 39 17.39 -4.15 -12.80
CA ASP A 39 18.16 -2.96 -13.10
C ASP A 39 17.92 -1.83 -12.07
N GLY A 40 17.04 -2.07 -11.08
CA GLY A 40 16.71 -1.13 -10.02
C GLY A 40 15.59 -0.15 -10.35
N ASN A 41 14.90 -0.32 -11.48
CA ASN A 41 13.80 0.56 -11.86
C ASN A 41 12.49 0.12 -11.19
N GLU A 42 11.68 1.09 -10.78
CA GLU A 42 10.30 0.81 -10.36
C GLU A 42 9.42 0.60 -11.59
N VAL A 43 8.81 -0.57 -11.69
CA VAL A 43 7.99 -0.99 -12.83
C VAL A 43 6.59 -1.33 -12.35
N SER A 44 5.57 -0.72 -12.97
CA SER A 44 4.17 -1.10 -12.72
C SER A 44 3.84 -2.45 -13.35
N LEU A 45 3.14 -3.30 -12.59
CA LEU A 45 2.64 -4.58 -13.09
C LEU A 45 1.45 -4.43 -14.04
N GLU A 46 0.85 -3.23 -14.14
CA GLU A 46 -0.17 -2.87 -15.14
C GLU A 46 0.26 -3.23 -16.56
N LYS A 47 1.57 -3.19 -16.85
CA LYS A 47 2.12 -3.52 -18.18
C LYS A 47 1.80 -4.94 -18.65
N TYR A 48 1.39 -5.84 -17.75
CA TYR A 48 1.02 -7.21 -18.08
C TYR A 48 -0.48 -7.41 -18.33
N ARG A 49 -1.31 -6.35 -18.25
CA ARG A 49 -2.74 -6.43 -18.48
C ARG A 49 -3.08 -7.07 -19.83
N GLY A 50 -4.03 -7.99 -19.81
CA GLY A 50 -4.47 -8.72 -21.01
C GLY A 50 -3.65 -9.99 -21.30
N ASN A 51 -2.60 -10.26 -20.53
CA ASN A 51 -1.82 -11.49 -20.63
C ASN A 51 -2.11 -12.44 -19.46
N VAL A 52 -1.87 -13.74 -19.67
CA VAL A 52 -1.80 -14.70 -18.56
C VAL A 52 -0.46 -14.51 -17.85
N VAL A 53 -0.49 -14.32 -16.53
CA VAL A 53 0.69 -14.05 -15.70
C VAL A 53 0.91 -15.18 -14.70
N ILE A 54 2.16 -15.67 -14.61
CA ILE A 54 2.59 -16.63 -13.59
C ILE A 54 3.54 -15.90 -12.63
N ILE A 55 3.17 -15.85 -11.36
CA ILE A 55 4.02 -15.33 -10.28
C ILE A 55 4.60 -16.53 -9.54
N THR A 56 5.93 -16.56 -9.39
CA THR A 56 6.64 -17.63 -8.69
C THR A 56 7.52 -17.05 -7.61
N ASN A 57 7.57 -17.70 -6.46
CA ASN A 57 8.55 -17.43 -5.43
C ASN A 57 9.76 -18.35 -5.68
N VAL A 58 10.89 -17.75 -6.04
CA VAL A 58 12.15 -18.46 -6.25
C VAL A 58 13.08 -18.15 -5.09
N ALA A 59 13.52 -19.19 -4.38
CA ALA A 59 14.63 -19.09 -3.43
C ALA A 59 15.95 -19.32 -4.18
N SER A 60 16.78 -18.29 -4.31
CA SER A 60 18.16 -18.43 -4.78
C SER A 60 19.11 -18.73 -3.60
N LYS A 61 20.16 -19.52 -3.84
CA LYS A 61 21.23 -19.79 -2.87
C LYS A 61 22.20 -18.63 -2.76
#